data_AF-A0A356W852-F1
#
_entry.id   AF-A0A356W852-F1
#
_cell.length_a   1.000
_cell.length_b   1.000
_cell.length_c   1.000
_cell.angle_alpha   90.00
_cell.angle_beta   90.00
_cell.angle_gamma   90.00
#
_symmetry.space_group_name_H-M   'P 1'
#
loop_
_entity.id
_entity.type
_entity.pdbx_description
1 polymer ?
#
loop_
_entity_poly.entity_id
_entity_poly.type
_entity_poly.pdbx_seq_one_letter_code
_entity_poly.pdbx_strand_id
1 'polypeptide(L)'
;LDMRWREHLQMIDQLRSVIHLRSYGQRDPLNEFKEEAFNLFYNLLNELRVTVTRSLMHIRVQAPAEQQQQRPAPQPAAPPPQMRETHLDPDTGENEMSEDDTPPPGPALHQAEESWANTPRNAPCPCGSGKKYKHCHGALIGQKV
;
A
#
# COMPACT_ATOMS: atom_id res chain seq x y z
N LEU A 1 9.37 -3.88 -29.61
CA LEU A 1 10.01 -3.37 -30.84
C LEU A 1 10.40 -4.55 -31.74
N ASP A 2 11.27 -5.43 -31.25
CA ASP A 2 11.89 -6.50 -32.06
C ASP A 2 10.93 -7.49 -32.73
N MET A 3 9.82 -7.84 -32.07
CA MET A 3 8.83 -8.76 -32.64
C MET A 3 8.21 -8.20 -33.92
N ARG A 4 7.78 -6.93 -33.90
CA ARG A 4 7.19 -6.25 -35.06
C ARG A 4 8.19 -6.01 -36.17
N TRP A 5 9.45 -5.76 -35.82
CA TRP A 5 10.52 -5.64 -36.81
C TRP A 5 10.80 -6.98 -37.51
N ARG A 6 10.86 -8.09 -36.77
CA ARG A 6 11.02 -9.44 -37.36
C ARG A 6 9.87 -9.78 -38.31
N GLU A 7 8.64 -9.49 -37.91
CA GLU A 7 7.44 -9.68 -38.74
C GLU A 7 7.49 -8.82 -40.02
N HIS A 8 7.92 -7.56 -39.91
CA HIS A 8 8.12 -6.69 -41.07
C HIS A 8 9.18 -7.21 -42.05
N LEU A 9 10.31 -7.73 -41.55
CA LEU A 9 11.34 -8.33 -42.40
C LEU A 9 10.82 -9.56 -43.16
N GLN A 10 10.01 -10.40 -42.51
CA GLN A 10 9.35 -11.53 -43.17
C GLN A 10 8.39 -11.05 -44.27
N MET A 11 7.64 -9.97 -44.01
CA MET A 11 6.71 -9.39 -44.98
C MET A 11 7.44 -8.82 -46.21
N ILE A 12 8.58 -8.15 -46.01
CA ILE A 12 9.43 -7.67 -47.11
C ILE A 12 9.99 -8.83 -47.95
N ASP A 13 10.41 -9.91 -47.31
CA ASP A 13 10.96 -11.07 -48.00
C ASP A 13 9.89 -11.77 -48.86
N GLN A 14 8.69 -11.94 -48.31
CA GLN A 14 7.52 -12.41 -49.06
C GLN A 14 7.20 -11.49 -50.24
N LEU A 15 7.19 -10.17 -50.02
CA LEU A 15 6.92 -9.20 -51.07
C LEU A 15 7.95 -9.28 -52.20
N ARG A 16 9.24 -9.43 -51.87
CA ARG A 16 10.30 -9.65 -52.87
C ARG A 16 10.07 -10.93 -53.69
N SER A 17 9.61 -12.01 -53.08
CA SER A 17 9.36 -13.27 -53.80
C SER A 17 8.21 -13.15 -54.82
N VAL A 18 7.22 -12.29 -54.56
CA VAL A 18 5.99 -12.17 -55.36
C VAL A 18 6.04 -10.99 -56.35
N ILE A 19 6.88 -9.97 -56.13
CA ILE A 19 6.87 -8.74 -56.94
C ILE A 19 7.15 -8.97 -58.43
N HIS A 20 7.89 -10.04 -58.75
CA HIS A 20 8.17 -10.43 -60.14
C HIS A 20 6.91 -10.79 -60.94
N LEU A 21 5.79 -11.14 -60.28
CA LEU A 21 4.53 -11.34 -60.98
C LEU A 21 3.94 -10.03 -61.56
N ARG A 22 4.33 -8.86 -61.04
CA ARG A 22 3.85 -7.56 -61.55
C ARG A 22 4.52 -7.15 -62.85
N SER A 23 5.71 -7.67 -63.16
CA SER A 23 6.38 -7.36 -64.43
C SER A 23 5.63 -7.95 -65.64
N TYR A 24 4.75 -8.95 -65.44
CA TYR A 24 3.85 -9.43 -66.50
C TYR A 24 2.88 -8.33 -66.97
N GLY A 25 2.56 -7.34 -66.12
CA GLY A 25 1.73 -6.20 -66.45
C GLY A 25 2.50 -4.99 -67.02
N GLN A 26 3.77 -5.16 -67.43
CA GLN A 26 4.65 -4.08 -67.91
C GLN A 26 4.89 -2.95 -66.89
N ARG A 27 4.57 -3.16 -65.62
CA ARG A 27 4.91 -2.24 -64.53
C ARG A 27 6.33 -2.54 -64.07
N ASP A 28 7.09 -1.49 -63.72
CA ASP A 28 8.44 -1.66 -63.19
C ASP A 28 8.37 -2.31 -61.79
N PRO A 29 8.84 -3.57 -61.63
CA PRO A 29 8.76 -4.27 -60.35
C PRO A 29 9.56 -3.58 -59.25
N LEU A 30 10.61 -2.84 -59.60
CA LEU A 30 11.46 -2.17 -58.62
C LEU A 30 10.77 -0.96 -58.01
N ASN A 31 9.97 -0.23 -58.80
CA ASN A 31 9.23 0.91 -58.29
C ASN A 31 8.04 0.47 -57.43
N GLU A 32 7.31 -0.55 -57.86
CA GLU A 32 6.21 -1.17 -57.10
C GLU A 32 6.72 -1.76 -55.76
N PHE A 33 7.89 -2.43 -55.77
CA PHE A 33 8.53 -2.91 -54.55
C PHE A 33 8.77 -1.77 -53.56
N LYS A 34 9.35 -0.65 -54.03
CA LYS A 34 9.66 0.50 -53.18
C LYS A 34 8.39 1.10 -52.59
N GLU A 35 7.38 1.33 -53.42
CA GLU A 35 6.11 1.92 -52.98
C GLU A 35 5.43 1.06 -51.91
N GLU A 36 5.32 -0.25 -52.12
CA GLU A 36 4.70 -1.14 -51.13
C GLU A 36 5.55 -1.34 -49.88
N ALA A 37 6.87 -1.51 -50.02
CA ALA A 37 7.77 -1.64 -48.88
C ALA A 37 7.73 -0.38 -47.99
N PHE A 38 7.67 0.81 -48.59
CA PHE A 38 7.50 2.06 -47.85
C PHE A 38 6.14 2.13 -47.15
N ASN A 39 5.05 1.74 -47.81
CA ASN A 39 3.73 1.72 -47.20
C ASN A 39 3.67 0.76 -45.99
N LEU A 40 4.25 -0.45 -46.11
CA LEU A 40 4.37 -1.40 -45.01
C LEU A 40 5.19 -0.82 -43.84
N PHE A 41 6.26 -0.09 -44.14
CA PHE A 41 7.07 0.56 -43.12
C PHE A 41 6.33 1.68 -42.38
N TYR A 42 5.55 2.51 -43.08
CA TYR A 42 4.71 3.53 -42.44
C TYR A 42 3.67 2.93 -41.51
N ASN A 43 3.04 1.83 -41.92
CA ASN A 43 2.09 1.10 -41.09
C ASN A 43 2.77 0.55 -39.82
N LEU A 44 3.95 -0.05 -39.96
CA LEU A 44 4.76 -0.50 -38.83
C LEU A 44 5.07 0.64 -37.85
N LEU A 45 5.49 1.81 -38.34
CA LEU A 45 5.80 2.96 -37.49
C LEU A 45 4.57 3.46 -36.73
N ASN A 46 3.41 3.51 -37.39
CA ASN A 46 2.15 3.92 -36.77
C ASN A 46 1.73 2.94 -35.67
N GLU A 47 1.76 1.64 -35.95
CA GLU A 47 1.44 0.61 -34.96
C GLU A 47 2.42 0.61 -33.78
N LEU A 48 3.71 0.80 -34.07
CA LEU A 48 4.74 0.88 -33.05
C LEU A 48 4.47 2.04 -32.09
N ARG A 49 4.13 3.22 -32.64
CA ARG A 49 3.79 4.40 -31.85
C ARG A 49 2.61 4.11 -30.92
N VAL A 50 1.53 3.53 -31.43
CA VAL A 50 0.33 3.17 -30.63
C VAL A 50 0.65 2.12 -29.58
N THR A 51 1.45 1.11 -29.93
CA THR A 51 1.81 0.02 -29.01
C THR A 51 2.69 0.53 -27.87
N VAL A 52 3.67 1.38 -28.17
CA VAL A 52 4.56 1.95 -27.15
C VAL A 52 3.79 2.90 -26.23
N THR A 53 2.96 3.79 -26.77
CA THR A 53 2.17 4.69 -25.92
C THR A 53 1.19 3.91 -25.03
N ARG A 54 0.51 2.90 -25.57
CA ARG A 54 -0.35 1.99 -24.78
C ARG A 54 0.46 1.27 -23.70
N SER A 55 1.61 0.70 -24.04
CA SER A 55 2.45 0.00 -23.06
C SER A 55 2.90 0.94 -21.94
N LEU A 56 3.32 2.16 -22.26
CA LEU A 56 3.70 3.17 -21.27
C LEU A 56 2.53 3.53 -20.34
N MET A 57 1.32 3.69 -20.88
CA MET A 57 0.12 3.99 -20.08
C MET A 57 -0.32 2.84 -19.17
N HIS A 58 -0.02 1.58 -19.52
CA HIS A 58 -0.41 0.41 -18.73
C HIS A 58 0.69 -0.10 -17.78
N ILE A 59 1.90 0.45 -17.82
CA ILE A 59 2.98 0.05 -16.92
C ILE A 59 2.60 0.47 -15.49
N ARG A 60 2.33 -0.53 -14.64
CA ARG A 60 2.27 -0.37 -13.18
C ARG A 60 3.63 -0.75 -12.61
N VAL A 61 4.39 0.24 -12.16
CA VAL A 61 5.62 0.00 -11.39
C VAL A 61 5.20 -0.44 -9.98
N GLN A 62 5.31 -1.73 -9.67
CA GLN A 62 5.22 -2.20 -8.29
C GLN A 62 6.56 -1.87 -7.62
N ALA A 63 6.55 -1.06 -6.58
CA ALA A 63 7.70 -0.96 -5.69
C ALA A 63 7.98 -2.38 -5.13
N PRO A 64 9.26 -2.79 -5.02
CA PRO A 64 9.60 -4.12 -4.51
C PRO A 64 8.90 -4.36 -3.18
N ALA A 65 8.28 -5.52 -3.09
CA ALA A 65 7.40 -5.92 -2.00
C ALA A 65 8.16 -6.07 -0.68
N GLU A 66 8.40 -4.96 0.01
CA GLU A 66 8.70 -4.94 1.44
C GLU A 66 7.55 -4.38 2.27
N GLN A 67 6.42 -3.97 1.66
CA GLN A 67 5.35 -3.25 2.39
C GLN A 67 3.92 -3.79 2.21
N GLN A 68 3.69 -4.87 1.46
CA GLN A 68 2.33 -5.39 1.24
C GLN A 68 2.00 -6.70 1.97
N GLN A 69 2.96 -7.35 2.63
CA GLN A 69 2.68 -8.59 3.40
C GLN A 69 2.12 -8.36 4.82
N GLN A 70 1.97 -7.11 5.28
CA GLN A 70 1.64 -6.81 6.69
C GLN A 70 0.58 -5.71 6.88
N ARG A 71 -0.36 -5.54 5.96
CA ARG A 71 -1.58 -4.77 6.26
C ARG A 71 -2.73 -5.75 6.52
N PRO A 72 -3.08 -6.04 7.79
CA PRO A 72 -4.27 -6.83 8.10
C PRO A 72 -5.49 -6.14 7.47
N ALA A 73 -6.38 -6.92 6.87
CA ALA A 73 -7.65 -6.42 6.36
C ALA A 73 -8.41 -5.68 7.49
N PRO A 74 -9.08 -4.55 7.21
CA PRO A 74 -9.93 -3.91 8.21
C PRO A 74 -11.05 -4.90 8.57
N GLN A 75 -11.03 -5.37 9.80
CA GLN A 75 -12.12 -6.17 10.38
C GLN A 75 -13.41 -5.34 10.36
N PRO A 76 -14.61 -5.94 10.27
CA PRO A 76 -15.87 -5.22 10.38
C PRO A 76 -15.85 -4.38 11.66
N ALA A 77 -16.07 -3.07 11.53
CA ALA A 77 -16.03 -2.14 12.65
C ALA A 77 -16.96 -2.65 13.77
N ALA A 78 -16.38 -2.92 14.94
CA ALA A 78 -17.17 -3.13 16.15
C ALA A 78 -18.08 -1.90 16.36
N PRO A 79 -19.32 -2.09 16.85
CA PRO A 79 -20.21 -0.96 17.13
C PRO A 79 -19.49 0.05 18.04
N PRO A 80 -19.66 1.36 17.81
CA PRO A 80 -18.99 2.36 18.62
C PRO A 80 -19.30 2.15 20.10
N PRO A 81 -18.31 2.31 21.00
CA PRO A 81 -18.56 2.18 22.43
C PRO A 81 -19.67 3.16 22.82
N GLN A 82 -20.71 2.65 23.48
CA GLN A 82 -21.76 3.49 24.04
C GLN A 82 -21.11 4.48 25.00
N MET A 83 -21.23 5.77 24.72
CA MET A 83 -20.76 6.82 25.63
C MET A 83 -21.58 6.70 26.92
N ARG A 84 -20.92 6.30 28.00
CA ARG A 84 -21.51 6.24 29.33
C ARG A 84 -21.05 7.47 30.09
N GLU A 85 -21.95 8.41 30.29
CA GLU A 85 -21.69 9.61 31.08
C GLU A 85 -21.52 9.20 32.54
N THR A 86 -20.43 9.66 33.15
CA THR A 86 -20.03 9.30 34.50
C THR A 86 -19.85 10.60 35.26
N HIS A 87 -20.80 10.96 36.12
CA HIS A 87 -20.77 12.15 36.96
C HIS A 87 -20.50 11.72 38.40
N LEU A 88 -19.24 11.83 38.83
CA LEU A 88 -18.84 11.53 40.22
C LEU A 88 -19.06 12.77 41.08
N ASP A 89 -19.77 12.60 42.19
CA ASP A 89 -19.83 13.62 43.23
C ASP A 89 -18.46 13.73 43.93
N PRO A 90 -17.89 14.94 44.07
CA PRO A 90 -16.57 15.16 44.67
C PRO A 90 -16.49 14.87 46.18
N ASP A 91 -17.61 14.84 46.91
CA ASP A 91 -17.63 14.56 48.35
C ASP A 91 -17.87 13.08 48.67
N THR A 92 -18.64 12.36 47.86
CA THR A 92 -19.00 10.94 48.13
C THR A 92 -18.33 9.94 47.19
N GLY A 93 -17.86 10.37 46.01
CA GLY A 93 -17.24 9.50 45.01
C GLY A 93 -18.22 8.55 44.31
N GLU A 94 -19.53 8.73 44.54
CA GLU A 94 -20.59 7.94 43.92
C GLU A 94 -21.02 8.57 42.58
N ASN A 95 -21.47 7.73 41.65
CA ASN A 95 -21.92 8.17 40.33
C ASN A 95 -23.43 8.48 40.35
N GLU A 96 -23.80 9.76 40.29
CA GLU A 96 -25.22 10.17 40.35
C GLU A 96 -26.04 9.75 39.12
N MET A 97 -25.37 9.32 38.04
CA MET A 97 -25.97 8.91 36.77
C MET A 97 -26.05 7.37 36.58
N SER A 98 -25.64 6.57 37.57
CA SER A 98 -25.83 5.11 37.53
C SER A 98 -27.12 4.69 38.23
N GLU A 99 -28.07 4.11 37.50
CA GLU A 99 -29.30 3.52 38.06
C GLU A 99 -29.08 2.16 38.76
N ASP A 100 -27.84 1.65 38.79
CA ASP A 100 -27.47 0.39 39.44
C ASP A 100 -26.31 0.62 40.42
N ASP A 101 -26.60 0.40 41.70
CA ASP A 101 -25.73 0.65 42.86
C ASP A 101 -24.69 -0.47 43.05
N THR A 102 -23.99 -0.84 41.97
CA THR A 102 -22.96 -1.88 41.99
C THR A 102 -21.67 -1.39 41.34
N PRO A 103 -20.58 -1.20 42.13
CA PRO A 103 -19.29 -0.83 41.57
C PRO A 103 -18.76 -1.96 40.67
N PRO A 104 -18.39 -1.69 39.41
CA PRO A 104 -17.71 -2.68 38.60
C PRO A 104 -16.32 -2.99 39.20
N PRO A 105 -15.85 -4.26 39.16
CA PRO A 105 -14.51 -4.60 39.61
C PRO A 105 -13.50 -4.00 38.62
N GLY A 106 -13.04 -2.78 38.92
CA GLY A 106 -11.91 -2.17 38.25
C GLY A 106 -10.65 -3.00 38.47
N PRO A 107 -9.71 -3.03 37.51
CA PRO A 107 -8.43 -3.71 37.70
C PRO A 107 -7.76 -3.13 38.95
N ALA A 108 -7.26 -4.01 39.82
CA ALA A 108 -6.55 -3.60 41.03
C ALA A 108 -5.44 -2.60 40.64
N LEU A 109 -5.66 -1.33 40.96
CA LEU A 109 -4.63 -0.32 40.93
C LEU A 109 -3.52 -0.85 41.82
N HIS A 110 -2.35 -1.12 41.24
CA HIS A 110 -1.14 -1.33 42.02
C HIS A 110 -0.92 -0.01 42.77
N GLN A 111 -1.44 0.05 44.00
CA GLN A 111 -1.12 1.11 44.93
C GLN A 111 0.39 1.04 45.12
N ALA A 112 1.07 2.12 44.72
CA ALA A 112 2.46 2.29 45.08
C ALA A 112 2.54 2.15 46.61
N GLU A 113 3.46 1.33 47.08
CA GLU A 113 3.73 1.17 48.50
C GLU A 113 3.87 2.56 49.12
N GLU A 114 3.28 2.78 50.30
CA GLU A 114 3.11 4.12 50.90
C GLU A 114 4.44 4.90 51.00
N SER A 115 5.56 4.18 51.08
CA SER A 115 6.93 4.71 51.05
C SER A 115 7.31 5.44 49.75
N TRP A 116 6.65 5.16 48.62
CA TRP A 116 6.98 5.71 47.30
C TRP A 116 5.82 6.44 46.63
N ALA A 117 4.68 6.59 47.32
CA ALA A 117 3.49 7.29 46.82
C ALA A 117 3.77 8.75 46.37
N ASN A 118 4.76 9.41 46.99
CA ASN A 118 5.18 10.77 46.66
C ASN A 118 6.34 10.85 45.65
N THR A 119 6.70 9.74 44.98
CA THR A 119 7.79 9.77 43.98
C THR A 119 7.33 10.53 42.74
N PRO A 120 8.02 11.61 42.32
CA PRO A 120 7.61 12.37 41.16
C PRO A 120 7.71 11.53 39.89
N ARG A 121 6.73 11.69 38.99
CA ARG A 121 6.57 10.85 37.78
C ARG A 121 7.81 10.72 36.89
N ASN A 122 8.70 11.73 36.87
CA ASN A 122 9.93 11.75 36.06
C ASN A 122 11.21 11.42 36.85
N ALA A 123 11.15 11.22 38.17
CA ALA A 123 12.30 10.85 39.00
C ALA A 123 12.80 9.43 38.68
N PRO A 124 14.07 9.11 38.99
CA PRO A 124 14.54 7.73 38.95
C PRO A 124 13.67 6.84 39.83
N CYS A 125 13.35 5.64 39.35
CA CYS A 125 12.48 4.72 40.07
C CYS A 125 13.21 4.14 41.31
N PRO A 126 12.60 4.18 42.50
CA PRO A 126 13.21 3.72 43.76
C PRO A 126 13.50 2.21 43.80
N CYS A 127 13.01 1.43 42.84
CA CYS A 127 13.35 0.00 42.70
C CYS A 127 14.78 -0.26 42.20
N GLY A 128 15.57 0.80 41.92
CA GLY A 128 16.95 0.67 41.44
C GLY A 128 17.09 0.29 39.96
N SER A 129 15.99 0.25 39.19
CA SER A 129 16.02 -0.13 37.77
C SER A 129 16.69 0.88 36.83
N GLY A 130 17.07 2.06 37.32
CA GLY A 130 17.63 3.16 36.53
C GLY A 130 16.64 3.84 35.56
N LYS A 131 15.40 3.35 35.47
CA LYS A 131 14.34 3.92 34.62
C LYS A 131 13.59 5.02 35.37
N LYS A 132 12.97 5.97 34.64
CA LYS A 132 12.06 6.96 35.26
C LYS A 132 10.82 6.27 35.81
N TYR A 133 10.27 6.76 36.92
CA TYR A 133 9.13 6.15 37.63
C TYR A 133 7.96 5.82 36.68
N LYS A 134 7.58 6.74 35.78
CA LYS A 134 6.53 6.54 34.76
C LYS A 134 6.76 5.42 33.73
N HIS A 135 8.00 4.96 33.58
CA HIS A 135 8.39 3.89 32.65
C HIS A 135 8.73 2.59 33.39
N CYS A 136 8.41 2.52 34.68
CA CYS A 136 8.59 1.35 35.53
C CYS A 136 7.30 1.19 36.36
N HIS A 137 7.37 1.27 37.69
CA HIS A 137 6.23 1.06 38.58
C HIS A 137 5.07 2.08 38.45
N GLY A 138 5.30 3.26 37.87
CA GLY A 138 4.27 4.27 37.57
C GLY A 138 3.66 4.17 36.16
N ALA A 139 3.87 3.04 35.45
CA ALA A 139 3.34 2.82 34.11
C ALA A 139 1.85 2.42 34.16
N LEU A 140 1.01 3.18 33.47
CA LEU A 140 -0.46 2.94 33.38
C LEU A 140 -0.84 1.84 32.37
N ILE A 141 0.15 1.26 31.69
CA ILE A 141 -0.04 0.20 30.70
C ILE A 141 0.83 -0.95 31.17
N GLY A 142 0.19 -2.05 31.57
CA GLY A 142 0.83 -3.17 32.27
C GLY A 142 2.04 -3.72 31.52
N GLN A 143 3.23 -3.29 31.93
CA GLN A 143 4.47 -4.01 31.73
C GLN A 143 4.85 -4.61 33.07
N LYS A 144 4.35 -5.82 33.31
CA LYS A 144 4.94 -6.72 34.30
C LYS A 144 6.40 -6.94 33.91
N VAL A 145 7.31 -6.57 34.80
CA VAL A 145 8.64 -7.20 34.94
C VAL A 145 8.73 -7.61 36.39
#